data_AF-A0A9D8WZE8-F1
#
_entry.id   AF-A0A9D8WZE8-F1
#
_cell.length_a   1.000
_cell.length_b   1.000
_cell.length_c   1.000
_cell.angle_alpha   90.00
_cell.angle_beta   90.00
_cell.angle_gamma   90.00
#
_symmetry.space_group_name_H-M   'P 1'
#
loop_
_entity.id
_entity.type
_entity.pdbx_description
1 polymer ?
#
loop_
_entity_poly.entity_id
_entity_poly.type
_entity_poly.pdbx_seq_one_letter_code
_entity_poly.pdbx_strand_id
1 'polypeptide(L)'
;MKILFGADLVPTTNTAPDYVKGDTKKLFGKVCDLVKGYDRFIVNLECALTESENRIKKFGPNLKAPIETANTLKALGVTDVALANNHVFDFGLEGLKDTQKALEDAGLPYFGIGENDTDSRK
;
A
#
# COMPACT_ATOMS: atom_id res chain seq x y z
N MET A 1 5.35 -6.17 -22.94
CA MET A 1 5.14 -5.77 -21.54
C MET A 1 3.66 -5.45 -21.34
N LYS A 2 2.98 -6.16 -20.43
CA LYS A 2 1.59 -5.95 -20.02
C LYS A 2 1.60 -5.42 -18.59
N ILE A 3 0.95 -4.28 -18.38
CA ILE A 3 0.86 -3.63 -17.08
C ILE A 3 -0.61 -3.63 -16.63
N LEU A 4 -0.84 -4.06 -15.40
CA LEU A 4 -2.11 -3.94 -14.71
C LEU A 4 -2.01 -2.81 -13.69
N PHE A 5 -2.99 -1.91 -13.69
CA PHE A 5 -3.14 -0.89 -12.66
C PHE A 5 -4.33 -1.25 -11.77
N GLY A 6 -4.06 -1.41 -10.48
CA GLY A 6 -5.07 -1.40 -9.44
C GLY A 6 -5.35 0.04 -9.02
N ALA A 7 -6.61 0.31 -8.70
CA ALA A 7 -7.03 1.58 -8.14
C ALA A 7 -6.56 1.72 -6.68
N ASP A 8 -7.27 2.55 -5.93
CA ASP A 8 -6.97 2.81 -4.53
C ASP A 8 -7.21 1.58 -3.67
N LEU A 9 -6.18 1.21 -2.91
CA LEU A 9 -6.21 0.10 -1.99
C LEU A 9 -6.15 0.63 -0.56
N VAL A 10 -7.26 0.42 0.15
CA VAL A 10 -7.43 0.79 1.56
C VAL A 10 -8.04 -0.39 2.30
N PRO A 11 -7.25 -1.14 3.08
CA PRO A 11 -7.81 -2.14 3.98
C PRO A 11 -8.78 -1.47 4.96
N THR A 12 -9.97 -2.06 5.08
CA THR A 12 -10.96 -1.64 6.07
C THR A 12 -10.83 -2.47 7.34
N THR A 13 -11.50 -2.07 8.42
CA THR A 13 -11.57 -2.84 9.67
C THR A 13 -12.03 -4.29 9.45
N ASN A 14 -12.92 -4.53 8.47
CA ASN A 14 -13.44 -5.87 8.18
C ASN A 14 -12.45 -6.74 7.41
N THR A 15 -11.61 -6.14 6.57
CA THR A 15 -10.65 -6.88 5.72
C THR A 15 -9.27 -6.97 6.37
N ALA A 16 -8.94 -6.09 7.31
CA ALA A 16 -7.65 -6.05 7.99
C ALA A 16 -7.18 -7.42 8.53
N PRO A 17 -8.04 -8.25 9.18
CA PRO A 17 -7.61 -9.57 9.65
C PRO A 17 -7.14 -10.49 8.53
N ASP A 18 -7.69 -10.37 7.32
CA ASP A 18 -7.31 -11.19 6.17
C ASP A 18 -6.03 -10.67 5.51
N TYR A 19 -5.78 -9.35 5.56
CA TYR A 19 -4.48 -8.76 5.19
C TYR A 19 -3.37 -9.15 6.17
N VAL A 20 -3.66 -9.28 7.45
CA VAL A 20 -2.66 -9.78 8.43
C VAL A 20 -2.34 -11.25 8.17
N LYS A 21 -3.34 -12.05 7.78
CA LYS A 21 -3.17 -13.49 7.50
C LYS A 21 -2.55 -13.79 6.13
N GLY A 22 -2.51 -12.83 5.21
CA GLY A 22 -2.09 -13.11 3.83
C GLY A 22 -3.12 -13.84 2.98
N ASP A 23 -4.41 -13.78 3.31
CA ASP A 23 -5.46 -14.51 2.57
C ASP A 23 -5.87 -13.77 1.29
N THR A 24 -4.96 -13.77 0.30
CA THR A 24 -5.15 -13.10 -0.98
C THR A 24 -6.36 -13.62 -1.75
N LYS A 25 -6.65 -14.93 -1.65
CA LYS A 25 -7.80 -15.53 -2.34
C LYS A 25 -9.13 -15.02 -1.79
N LYS A 26 -9.24 -14.86 -0.47
CA LYS A 26 -10.44 -14.29 0.15
C LYS A 26 -10.60 -12.81 -0.15
N LEU A 27 -9.51 -12.05 -0.13
CA LEU A 27 -9.50 -10.61 -0.40
C LEU A 27 -9.80 -10.26 -1.86
N PHE A 28 -9.20 -11.00 -2.81
CA PHE A 28 -9.12 -10.60 -4.21
C PHE A 28 -9.75 -11.62 -5.18
N GLY A 29 -10.06 -12.84 -4.74
CA GLY A 29 -10.77 -13.84 -5.53
C GLY A 29 -10.13 -14.10 -6.89
N LYS A 30 -10.88 -13.85 -7.97
CA LYS A 30 -10.43 -14.08 -9.35
C LYS A 30 -9.29 -13.15 -9.80
N VAL A 31 -9.05 -12.04 -9.09
CA VAL A 31 -7.94 -11.14 -9.40
C VAL A 31 -6.60 -11.86 -9.21
N CYS A 32 -6.49 -12.80 -8.27
CA CYS A 32 -5.30 -13.63 -8.08
C CYS A 32 -4.89 -14.43 -9.33
N ASP A 33 -5.84 -14.76 -10.20
CA ASP A 33 -5.54 -15.42 -11.47
C ASP A 33 -5.29 -14.41 -12.60
N LEU A 34 -5.99 -13.28 -12.57
CA LEU A 34 -5.80 -12.19 -13.54
C LEU A 34 -4.35 -11.68 -13.54
N VAL A 35 -3.79 -11.40 -12.35
CA VAL A 35 -2.44 -10.83 -12.18
C VAL A 35 -1.34 -11.67 -12.81
N LYS A 36 -1.51 -13.00 -12.91
CA LYS A 36 -0.51 -13.92 -13.50
C LYS A 36 -0.28 -13.68 -15.00
N GLY A 37 -1.20 -13.01 -15.68
CA GLY A 37 -1.10 -12.67 -17.10
C GLY A 37 -0.37 -11.35 -17.39
N TYR A 38 0.13 -10.66 -16.36
CA TYR A 38 0.76 -9.34 -16.46
C TYR A 38 2.20 -9.37 -15.97
N ASP A 39 3.05 -8.55 -16.59
CA ASP A 39 4.46 -8.42 -16.21
C ASP A 39 4.63 -7.48 -15.01
N ARG A 40 3.70 -6.54 -14.84
CA ARG A 40 3.66 -5.57 -13.74
C ARG A 40 2.25 -5.41 -13.22
N PHE A 41 2.12 -5.29 -11.91
CA PHE A 41 0.88 -4.96 -11.24
C PHE A 41 1.14 -3.86 -10.22
N ILE A 42 0.64 -2.67 -10.53
CA ILE A 42 0.88 -1.44 -9.79
C ILE A 42 -0.39 -1.07 -9.05
N VAL A 43 -0.30 -0.74 -7.76
CA VAL A 43 -1.47 -0.30 -6.95
C VAL A 43 -1.21 1.05 -6.31
N ASN A 44 -2.25 1.86 -6.13
CA ASN A 44 -2.17 3.05 -5.27
C ASN A 44 -2.49 2.65 -3.83
N LEU A 45 -1.52 2.78 -2.91
CA LEU A 45 -1.74 2.49 -1.50
C LEU A 45 -2.23 3.77 -0.80
N GLU A 46 -3.55 3.92 -0.72
CA GLU A 46 -4.20 5.14 -0.26
C GLU A 46 -4.43 5.16 1.27
N CYS A 47 -3.44 4.68 2.03
CA CYS A 47 -3.45 4.71 3.49
C CYS A 47 -2.03 4.58 4.04
N ALA A 48 -1.83 4.99 5.30
CA ALA A 48 -0.59 4.71 6.01
C ALA A 48 -0.57 3.26 6.54
N LEU A 49 0.54 2.54 6.35
CA LEU A 49 0.79 1.28 7.03
C LEU A 49 1.54 1.57 8.34
N THR A 50 0.82 1.68 9.45
CA THR A 50 1.39 2.16 10.70
C THR A 50 0.53 1.74 11.91
N GLU A 51 1.19 1.53 13.04
CA GLU A 51 0.55 1.38 14.36
C GLU A 51 0.42 2.73 15.08
N SER A 52 0.98 3.81 14.54
CA SER A 52 0.92 5.14 15.14
C SER A 52 -0.53 5.61 15.32
N GLU A 53 -0.74 6.37 16.40
CA GLU A 53 -1.99 7.06 16.71
C GLU A 53 -1.89 8.57 16.45
N ASN A 54 -0.75 9.04 15.91
CA ASN A 54 -0.46 10.46 15.63
C ASN A 54 -1.18 10.98 14.38
N ARG A 55 -2.51 10.91 14.39
CA ARG A 55 -3.35 11.38 13.29
C ARG A 55 -3.23 12.90 13.08
N ILE A 56 -3.11 13.32 11.83
CA ILE A 56 -3.16 14.76 11.49
C ILE A 56 -4.58 15.31 11.62
N LYS A 57 -4.71 16.60 11.88
CA LYS A 57 -6.00 17.30 11.84
C LYS A 57 -6.38 17.61 10.39
N LYS A 58 -7.43 16.98 9.88
CA LYS A 58 -7.98 17.24 8.54
C LYS A 58 -9.49 17.03 8.49
N PHE A 59 -10.10 17.41 7.37
CA PHE A 59 -11.47 17.00 7.04
C PHE A 59 -11.45 15.62 6.39
N GLY A 60 -12.42 14.77 6.75
CA GLY A 60 -12.46 13.37 6.33
C GLY A 60 -11.62 12.44 7.21
N PRO A 61 -11.63 11.13 6.93
CA PRO A 61 -10.98 10.13 7.77
C PRO A 61 -9.47 10.10 7.58
N ASN A 62 -8.75 9.80 8.66
CA ASN A 62 -7.36 9.35 8.59
C ASN A 62 -7.36 7.84 8.29
N LEU A 63 -6.73 7.43 7.20
CA LEU A 63 -6.73 6.04 6.74
C LEU A 63 -5.42 5.35 7.14
N LYS A 64 -5.54 4.25 7.90
CA LYS A 64 -4.42 3.35 8.19
C LYS A 64 -4.80 1.89 8.05
N ALA A 65 -3.78 1.06 7.84
CA ALA A 65 -3.89 -0.38 7.82
C ALA A 65 -2.68 -1.05 8.51
N PRO A 66 -2.79 -2.34 8.88
CA PRO A 66 -1.68 -3.08 9.48
C PRO A 66 -0.46 -3.14 8.55
N ILE A 67 0.74 -3.12 9.12
CA ILE A 67 2.01 -3.19 8.37
C ILE A 67 2.14 -4.47 7.53
N GLU A 68 1.52 -5.56 7.96
CA GLU A 68 1.47 -6.85 7.26
C GLU A 68 0.75 -6.77 5.90
N THR A 69 -0.02 -5.70 5.67
CA THR A 69 -0.62 -5.42 4.36
C THR A 69 0.42 -5.48 3.24
N ALA A 70 1.65 -4.99 3.47
CA ALA A 70 2.72 -5.03 2.48
C ALA A 70 3.05 -6.47 2.04
N ASN A 71 3.15 -7.41 2.99
CA ASN A 71 3.39 -8.83 2.68
C ASN A 71 2.25 -9.44 1.86
N THR A 72 1.01 -9.07 2.17
CA THR A 72 -0.16 -9.54 1.43
C THR A 72 -0.20 -9.00 0.01
N LEU A 73 0.15 -7.73 -0.20
CA LEU A 73 0.28 -7.16 -1.55
C LEU A 73 1.37 -7.87 -2.35
N LYS A 74 2.51 -8.18 -1.72
CA LYS A 74 3.58 -8.96 -2.36
C LYS A 74 3.08 -10.35 -2.75
N ALA A 75 2.38 -11.04 -1.85
CA ALA A 75 1.81 -12.37 -2.08
C ALA A 75 0.72 -12.37 -3.18
N LEU A 76 -0.02 -11.25 -3.33
CA LEU A 76 -0.98 -11.07 -4.42
C LEU A 76 -0.28 -10.95 -5.79
N GLY A 77 1.00 -10.60 -5.82
CA GLY A 77 1.75 -10.36 -7.06
C GLY A 77 1.82 -8.89 -7.45
N VAL A 78 1.56 -7.96 -6.50
CA VAL A 78 1.87 -6.54 -6.70
C VAL A 78 3.38 -6.40 -6.92
N THR A 79 3.75 -5.65 -7.96
CA THR A 79 5.14 -5.40 -8.29
C THR A 79 5.60 -4.05 -7.79
N ASP A 80 4.71 -3.05 -7.72
CA ASP A 80 5.05 -1.68 -7.32
C ASP A 80 3.89 -0.99 -6.63
N VAL A 81 4.22 -0.06 -5.74
CA VAL A 81 3.24 0.70 -4.96
C VAL A 81 3.38 2.20 -5.21
N ALA A 82 2.30 2.85 -5.62
CA ALA A 82 2.21 4.30 -5.70
C ALA A 82 1.84 4.86 -4.32
N LEU A 83 2.59 5.86 -3.84
CA LEU A 83 2.34 6.57 -2.58
C LEU A 83 1.95 8.04 -2.77
N ALA A 84 1.98 8.55 -4.00
CA ALA A 84 1.58 9.93 -4.33
C ALA A 84 0.05 10.10 -4.25
N ASN A 85 -0.49 10.08 -3.03
CA ASN A 85 -1.90 10.31 -2.74
C ASN A 85 -2.08 11.19 -1.50
N ASN A 86 -3.31 11.67 -1.28
CA ASN A 86 -3.64 12.60 -0.21
C ASN A 86 -3.74 11.96 1.19
N HIS A 87 -3.59 10.64 1.31
CA HIS A 87 -3.70 9.90 2.56
C HIS A 87 -2.36 9.38 3.10
N VAL A 88 -1.28 9.46 2.31
CA VAL A 88 0.06 8.98 2.69
C VAL A 88 0.61 9.64 3.97
N PHE A 89 0.18 10.87 4.27
CA PHE A 89 0.58 11.64 5.45
C PHE A 89 -0.48 11.68 6.56
N ASP A 90 -1.49 10.80 6.54
CA ASP A 90 -2.59 10.83 7.50
C ASP A 90 -2.13 10.66 8.97
N PHE A 91 -0.98 10.04 9.17
CA PHE A 91 -0.32 9.84 10.47
C PHE A 91 1.04 10.56 10.52
N GLY A 92 1.14 11.67 9.78
CA GLY A 92 2.33 12.50 9.70
C GLY A 92 3.53 11.79 9.06
N LEU A 93 4.72 12.33 9.31
CA LEU A 93 5.97 11.77 8.78
C LEU A 93 6.29 10.40 9.38
N GLU A 94 5.84 10.13 10.61
CA GLU A 94 5.99 8.82 11.25
C GLU A 94 5.24 7.74 10.46
N GLY A 95 3.94 7.96 10.17
CA GLY A 95 3.15 7.00 9.39
C GLY A 95 3.68 6.77 7.97
N LEU A 96 4.22 7.81 7.32
CA LEU A 96 4.91 7.64 6.04
C LEU A 96 6.14 6.74 6.18
N LYS A 97 7.00 7.00 7.18
CA LYS A 97 8.22 6.22 7.40
C LYS A 97 7.93 4.76 7.73
N ASP A 98 6.90 4.50 8.52
CA ASP A 98 6.42 3.14 8.80
C ASP A 98 5.94 2.45 7.52
N THR A 99 5.23 3.18 6.66
CA THR A 99 4.76 2.68 5.36
C THR A 99 5.93 2.30 4.46
N GLN A 100 6.90 3.20 4.31
CA GLN A 100 8.11 2.95 3.53
C GLN A 100 8.87 1.73 4.04
N LYS A 101 9.04 1.64 5.36
CA LYS A 101 9.70 0.51 6.01
C LYS A 101 8.95 -0.81 5.77
N ALA A 102 7.63 -0.82 5.91
CA ALA A 102 6.83 -2.02 5.68
C ALA A 102 6.94 -2.53 4.24
N LEU A 103 6.96 -1.62 3.26
CA LEU A 103 7.15 -1.95 1.85
C LEU A 103 8.58 -2.44 1.55
N GLU A 104 9.59 -1.80 2.12
CA GLU A 104 10.99 -2.23 2.03
C GLU A 104 11.21 -3.63 2.62
N ASP A 105 10.70 -3.87 3.84
CA ASP A 105 10.81 -5.17 4.52
C ASP A 105 10.10 -6.29 3.74
N ALA A 106 9.00 -5.97 3.03
CA ALA A 106 8.29 -6.90 2.14
C ALA A 106 8.95 -7.07 0.75
N GLY A 107 10.00 -6.30 0.44
CA GLY A 107 10.64 -6.28 -0.88
C GLY A 107 9.70 -5.77 -1.98
N LEU A 108 8.84 -4.80 -1.66
CA LEU A 108 7.97 -4.08 -2.59
C LEU A 108 8.55 -2.70 -2.89
N PRO A 109 9.00 -2.43 -4.12
CA PRO A 109 9.38 -1.07 -4.49
C PRO A 109 8.15 -0.16 -4.49
N TYR A 110 8.39 1.11 -4.18
CA TYR A 110 7.38 2.16 -4.18
C TYR A 110 7.90 3.43 -4.83
N PHE A 111 6.99 4.31 -5.25
CA PHE A 111 7.31 5.57 -5.92
C PHE A 111 6.31 6.67 -5.59
N GLY A 112 6.64 7.90 -6.01
CA GLY A 112 5.77 9.06 -5.84
C GLY A 112 5.95 9.79 -4.51
N ILE A 113 6.97 9.45 -3.75
CA ILE A 113 7.39 10.15 -2.53
C ILE A 113 8.90 10.34 -2.53
N GLY A 114 9.37 11.44 -1.95
CA GLY A 114 10.80 11.70 -1.77
C GLY A 114 11.04 12.85 -0.81
N GLU A 115 12.23 12.93 -0.25
CA GLU A 115 12.62 14.01 0.67
C GLU A 115 12.74 15.37 -0.05
N ASN A 116 12.92 15.33 -1.38
CA ASN A 116 13.01 16.48 -2.26
C ASN A 116 12.59 16.07 -3.69
N ASP A 117 12.53 17.05 -4.61
CA ASP A 117 12.16 16.83 -6.01
C ASP A 117 13.00 15.75 -6.69
N THR A 118 14.31 15.73 -6.44
CA THR A 118 15.23 14.74 -7.02
C THR A 118 14.92 13.33 -6.52
N ASP A 119 14.69 13.16 -5.21
CA ASP A 119 14.40 11.86 -4.62
C ASP A 119 13.01 11.35 -5.01
N SER A 120 12.04 12.25 -5.21
CA SER A 120 10.66 11.87 -5.58
C SER A 120 10.50 11.37 -7.02
N ARG A 121 11.54 11.50 -7.85
CA ARG A 121 11.57 11.08 -9.27
C ARG A 121 12.20 9.68 -9.47
N LYS A 122 12.70 9.07 -8.40
CA LYS A 122 13.25 7.71 -8.39
C LYS A 122 12.12 6.67 -8.33
#